data_AF-A0A9D4MPQ8-F1
#
_entry.id   AF-A0A9D4MPQ8-F1
#
_cell.length_a   1.000
_cell.length_b   1.000
_cell.length_c   1.000
_cell.angle_alpha   90.00
_cell.angle_beta   90.00
_cell.angle_gamma   90.00
#
_symmetry.space_group_name_H-M   'P 1'
#
loop_
_entity.id
_entity.type
_entity.pdbx_description
1 polymer ?
#
loop_
_entity_poly.entity_id
_entity_poly.type
_entity_poly.pdbx_seq_one_letter_code
_entity_poly.pdbx_strand_id
1 'polypeptide(L)'
;METYHRSRDHAIHSHNHSHGHRQPDQRHRLLVKTQFLDRLTARRFPSKIPNDRKSKSLQCVVCNPAVAQMLASQGLPKKRRPGHETAFKCRQCDVSLCIVPCFELYHTMQDYILAYKRLQAEE
;
A
#
# COMPACT_ATOMS: atom_id res chain seq x y z
N MET A 1 64.81 9.01 34.68
CA MET A 1 63.72 8.04 34.95
C MET A 1 62.57 8.41 34.02
N GLU A 2 62.72 8.11 32.73
CA GLU A 2 62.40 6.83 32.09
C GLU A 2 60.89 6.59 31.93
N THR A 3 60.45 6.89 30.70
CA THR A 3 59.51 6.16 29.83
C THR A 3 58.17 5.67 30.39
N TYR A 4 57.07 6.14 29.78
CA TYR A 4 56.11 5.20 29.19
C TYR A 4 55.25 5.87 28.10
N HIS A 5 55.56 5.56 26.84
CA HIS A 5 54.63 5.70 25.72
C HIS A 5 53.49 4.69 25.87
N ARG A 6 52.24 5.13 25.70
CA ARG A 6 51.20 4.22 25.19
C ARG A 6 50.20 4.98 24.33
N SER A 7 50.51 5.01 23.04
CA SER A 7 49.54 5.23 21.97
C SER A 7 48.34 4.32 22.19
N ARG A 8 47.14 4.90 22.12
CA ARG A 8 45.89 4.14 22.02
C ARG A 8 45.27 4.47 20.67
N ASP A 9 45.68 3.70 19.68
CA ASP A 9 45.02 3.63 18.38
C ASP A 9 43.58 3.15 18.61
N HIS A 10 42.62 4.06 18.40
CA HIS A 10 41.20 3.70 18.30
C HIS A 10 40.95 3.12 16.90
N ALA A 11 41.02 1.79 16.78
CA ALA A 11 40.56 1.09 15.59
C ALA A 11 39.02 1.20 15.52
N ILE A 12 38.52 2.02 14.59
CA ILE A 12 37.11 2.06 14.20
C ILE A 12 36.82 0.75 13.47
N HIS A 13 36.17 -0.21 14.13
CA HIS A 13 35.56 -1.35 13.44
C HIS A 13 34.31 -0.88 12.70
N SER A 14 34.49 -0.53 11.43
CA SER A 14 33.39 -0.34 10.48
C SER A 14 32.80 -1.71 10.12
N HIS A 15 31.74 -2.10 10.83
CA HIS A 15 30.91 -3.22 10.41
C HIS A 15 30.14 -2.83 9.14
N ASN A 16 30.69 -3.22 7.98
CA ASN A 16 29.97 -3.21 6.70
C ASN A 16 28.84 -4.25 6.77
N HIS A 17 27.63 -3.81 7.12
CA HIS A 17 26.42 -4.60 6.91
C HIS A 17 26.02 -4.50 5.44
N SER A 18 26.50 -5.44 4.64
CA SER A 18 26.01 -5.69 3.28
C SER A 18 24.57 -6.19 3.36
N HIS A 19 23.59 -5.29 3.21
CA HIS A 19 22.19 -5.67 3.00
C HIS A 19 22.08 -6.38 1.65
N GLY A 20 22.20 -7.70 1.65
CA GLY A 20 22.00 -8.53 0.47
C GLY A 20 20.58 -8.40 -0.05
N HIS A 21 20.40 -7.73 -1.19
CA HIS A 21 19.15 -7.71 -1.91
C HIS A 21 18.89 -9.10 -2.50
N ARG A 22 18.04 -9.88 -1.81
CA ARG A 22 17.57 -11.17 -2.30
C ARG A 22 16.63 -10.91 -3.49
N GLN A 23 17.08 -11.20 -4.72
CA GLN A 23 16.19 -11.06 -5.88
C GLN A 23 15.03 -12.06 -5.76
N PRO A 24 13.79 -11.64 -6.08
CA PRO A 24 12.65 -12.53 -6.02
C PRO A 24 12.77 -13.63 -7.08
N ASP A 25 12.42 -14.86 -6.69
CA ASP A 25 12.33 -16.01 -7.60
C ASP A 25 11.47 -15.67 -8.83
N GLN A 26 11.91 -16.09 -10.02
CA GLN A 26 11.26 -15.86 -11.30
C GLN A 26 9.79 -16.34 -11.28
N ARG A 27 9.49 -17.43 -10.56
CA ARG A 27 8.12 -17.93 -10.38
C ARG A 27 7.23 -16.92 -9.66
N HIS A 28 7.73 -16.30 -8.60
CA HIS A 28 7.00 -15.28 -7.85
C HIS A 28 6.71 -14.06 -8.74
N ARG A 29 7.69 -13.62 -9.56
CA ARG A 29 7.49 -12.51 -10.49
C ARG A 29 6.37 -12.78 -11.50
N LEU A 30 6.29 -14.00 -12.04
CA LEU A 30 5.23 -14.37 -12.99
C LEU A 30 3.85 -14.39 -12.32
N LEU A 31 3.73 -14.96 -11.11
CA LEU A 31 2.48 -14.99 -10.36
C LEU A 31 1.96 -13.58 -10.03
N VAL A 32 2.85 -12.66 -9.64
CA VAL A 32 2.48 -11.27 -9.40
C VAL A 32 2.02 -10.58 -10.68
N LYS A 33 2.68 -10.86 -11.81
CA LYS A 33 2.28 -10.31 -13.11
C LYS A 33 0.90 -10.80 -13.54
N THR A 34 0.59 -12.08 -13.38
CA THR A 34 -0.73 -12.62 -13.74
C THR A 34 -1.81 -12.05 -12.84
N GLN A 35 -1.59 -11.97 -11.52
CA GLN A 35 -2.54 -11.35 -10.60
C GLN A 35 -2.82 -9.87 -10.92
N PHE A 36 -1.79 -9.12 -11.33
CA PHE A 36 -1.94 -7.74 -11.76
C PHE A 36 -2.80 -7.60 -13.03
N LEU A 37 -2.54 -8.43 -14.04
CA LEU A 37 -3.33 -8.45 -15.27
C LEU A 37 -4.77 -8.87 -14.99
N ASP A 38 -4.97 -9.91 -14.18
CA ASP A 38 -6.30 -10.41 -13.81
C ASP A 38 -7.12 -9.38 -13.05
N ARG A 39 -6.48 -8.51 -12.24
CA ARG A 39 -7.19 -7.39 -11.59
C ARG A 39 -7.75 -6.43 -12.63
N LEU A 40 -7.02 -6.19 -13.72
CA LEU A 40 -7.33 -5.18 -14.73
C LEU A 40 -8.25 -5.67 -15.87
N THR A 41 -8.23 -6.96 -16.19
CA THR A 41 -8.93 -7.48 -17.38
C THR A 41 -10.10 -8.38 -17.05
N ALA A 42 -10.12 -9.01 -15.87
CA ALA A 42 -11.19 -9.95 -15.53
C ALA A 42 -12.47 -9.22 -15.13
N ARG A 43 -13.62 -9.83 -15.43
CA ARG A 43 -14.93 -9.33 -14.97
C ARG A 43 -15.06 -9.54 -13.46
N ARG A 44 -15.17 -8.45 -12.72
CA ARG A 44 -15.34 -8.44 -11.26
C ARG A 44 -16.71 -7.88 -10.90
N PHE A 45 -17.32 -8.46 -9.87
CA PHE A 45 -18.61 -7.99 -9.37
C PHE A 45 -18.48 -7.59 -7.89
N PRO A 46 -19.09 -6.48 -7.47
CA PRO A 46 -19.16 -6.13 -6.06
C PRO A 46 -20.01 -7.16 -5.32
N SER A 47 -19.65 -7.41 -4.07
CA SER A 47 -20.36 -8.32 -3.19
C SER A 47 -20.50 -7.71 -1.81
N LYS A 48 -21.64 -7.92 -1.17
CA LYS A 48 -21.87 -7.44 0.19
C LYS A 48 -20.94 -8.16 1.19
N ILE A 49 -20.33 -7.40 2.09
CA ILE A 49 -19.59 -7.91 3.23
C ILE A 49 -20.62 -8.42 4.25
N PRO A 50 -20.52 -9.67 4.72
CA PRO A 50 -21.41 -10.16 5.78
C PRO A 50 -21.23 -9.30 7.03
N ASN A 51 -22.33 -8.96 7.69
CA ASN A 51 -22.29 -8.23 8.95
C ASN A 51 -21.98 -9.20 10.09
N ASP A 52 -20.76 -9.75 10.11
CA ASP A 52 -20.26 -10.48 11.26
C ASP A 52 -19.62 -9.48 12.25
N ARG A 53 -19.83 -9.72 13.56
CA ARG A 53 -19.30 -8.86 14.64
C ARG A 53 -17.76 -8.80 14.70
N LYS A 54 -17.07 -9.47 13.77
CA LYS A 54 -15.61 -9.59 13.65
C LYS A 54 -15.06 -9.08 12.31
N SER A 55 -15.88 -8.40 11.49
CA SER A 55 -15.48 -8.02 10.13
C SER A 55 -14.19 -7.20 10.09
N LYS A 56 -13.26 -7.68 9.25
CA LYS A 56 -12.02 -7.00 8.86
C LYS A 56 -12.34 -5.62 8.28
N SER A 57 -11.42 -4.68 8.44
CA SER A 57 -11.53 -3.26 8.05
C SER A 57 -12.41 -3.01 6.81
N LEU A 58 -13.53 -2.30 7.02
CA LEU A 58 -14.44 -1.83 5.97
C LEU A 58 -13.81 -0.70 5.13
N GLN A 59 -12.52 -0.43 5.28
CA GLN A 59 -11.84 0.66 4.62
C GLN A 59 -11.60 0.37 3.15
N CYS A 60 -12.03 1.28 2.29
CA CYS A 60 -11.79 1.18 0.86
C CYS A 60 -10.30 1.28 0.52
N VAL A 61 -9.76 0.32 -0.25
CA VAL A 61 -8.33 0.29 -0.64
C VAL A 61 -7.92 1.39 -1.61
N VAL A 62 -8.88 2.12 -2.18
CA VAL A 62 -8.63 3.24 -3.12
C VAL A 62 -8.69 4.57 -2.37
N CYS A 63 -9.87 4.97 -1.90
CA CYS A 63 -10.06 6.31 -1.36
C CYS A 63 -9.43 6.51 0.02
N ASN A 64 -9.26 5.47 0.83
CA ASN A 64 -8.58 5.61 2.13
C ASN A 64 -7.13 6.10 1.97
N PRO A 65 -6.23 5.38 1.27
CA PRO A 65 -4.88 5.87 1.05
C PRO A 65 -4.86 7.15 0.21
N ALA A 66 -5.78 7.33 -0.74
CA ALA A 66 -5.84 8.56 -1.53
C ALA A 66 -6.09 9.80 -0.65
N VAL A 67 -7.13 9.77 0.18
CA VAL A 67 -7.47 10.88 1.08
C VAL A 67 -6.40 11.07 2.15
N ALA A 68 -5.83 9.98 2.69
CA ALA A 68 -4.70 10.09 3.61
C ALA A 68 -3.52 10.88 3.01
N GLN A 69 -3.19 10.60 1.74
CA GLN A 69 -2.13 11.30 1.03
C GLN A 69 -2.50 12.76 0.70
N MET A 70 -3.75 13.03 0.33
CA MET A 70 -4.21 14.41 0.08
C MET A 70 -4.14 15.27 1.35
N LEU A 71 -4.61 14.75 2.49
CA LEU A 71 -4.52 15.44 3.78
C LEU A 71 -3.06 15.73 4.15
N ALA A 72 -2.16 14.75 3.97
CA ALA A 72 -0.74 14.92 4.24
C ALA A 72 -0.11 16.01 3.35
N SER A 73 -0.45 16.04 2.06
CA SER A 73 0.02 17.08 1.12
C SER A 73 -0.48 18.49 1.49
N GLN A 74 -1.61 18.59 2.19
CA GLN A 74 -2.17 19.86 2.68
C GLN A 74 -1.66 20.24 4.09
N GLY A 75 -0.78 19.44 4.69
CA GLY A 75 -0.31 19.66 6.07
C GLY A 75 -1.37 19.41 7.14
N LEU A 76 -2.47 18.73 6.79
CA LEU A 76 -3.56 18.42 7.71
C LEU A 76 -3.25 17.20 8.58
N PRO A 77 -3.81 17.12 9.81
CA PRO A 77 -3.55 16.02 10.72
C PRO A 77 -4.02 14.66 10.15
N LYS A 78 -3.29 13.59 10.50
CA LYS A 78 -3.64 12.22 10.12
C LYS A 78 -4.98 11.83 10.75
N LYS A 79 -5.97 11.51 9.93
CA LYS A 79 -7.25 10.93 10.38
C LYS A 79 -7.13 9.41 10.45
N ARG A 80 -7.72 8.77 11.48
CA ARG A 80 -7.71 7.29 11.64
C ARG A 80 -8.41 6.55 10.49
N ARG A 81 -9.44 7.17 9.91
CA ARG A 81 -10.23 6.67 8.78
C ARG A 81 -10.47 7.82 7.79
N PRO A 82 -9.47 8.16 6.95
CA PRO A 82 -9.53 9.32 6.09
C PRO A 82 -10.49 9.12 4.90
N GLY A 83 -10.59 7.90 4.36
CA GLY A 83 -11.55 7.56 3.31
C GLY A 83 -12.84 6.92 3.83
N HIS A 84 -13.66 6.49 2.88
CA HIS A 84 -14.96 5.87 3.13
C HIS A 84 -14.84 4.45 3.71
N GLU A 85 -15.80 4.12 4.55
CA GLU A 85 -16.12 2.74 4.90
C GLU A 85 -17.14 2.19 3.89
N THR A 86 -17.00 0.93 3.51
CA THR A 86 -17.84 0.27 2.52
C THR A 86 -18.39 -1.04 3.04
N ALA A 87 -19.65 -1.31 2.72
CA ALA A 87 -20.28 -2.60 2.94
C ALA A 87 -20.03 -3.58 1.77
N PHE A 88 -19.17 -3.23 0.82
CA PHE A 88 -18.92 -4.00 -0.40
C PHE A 88 -17.45 -4.38 -0.54
N LYS A 89 -17.22 -5.57 -1.09
CA LYS A 89 -15.90 -6.08 -1.47
C LYS A 89 -15.92 -6.71 -2.86
N CYS A 90 -14.77 -6.75 -3.52
CA CYS A 90 -14.55 -7.68 -4.63
C CYS A 90 -14.21 -9.05 -4.04
N ARG A 91 -15.04 -10.08 -4.26
CA ARG A 91 -14.76 -11.43 -3.73
C ARG A 91 -13.50 -12.04 -4.31
N GLN A 92 -13.24 -11.79 -5.59
CA GLN A 92 -12.10 -12.38 -6.30
C GLN A 92 -10.76 -11.71 -5.95
N CYS A 93 -10.76 -10.41 -5.58
CA CYS A 93 -9.56 -9.71 -5.08
C CYS A 93 -9.45 -9.75 -3.56
N ASP A 94 -10.52 -10.11 -2.85
CA ASP A 94 -10.68 -10.02 -1.39
C ASP A 94 -10.33 -8.63 -0.81
N VAL A 95 -10.72 -7.56 -1.52
CA VAL A 95 -10.54 -6.16 -1.09
C VAL A 95 -11.85 -5.43 -0.92
N SER A 96 -11.94 -4.60 0.12
CA SER A 96 -13.05 -3.69 0.37
C SER A 96 -12.97 -2.48 -0.57
N LEU A 97 -14.05 -2.19 -1.30
CA LEU A 97 -14.13 -1.10 -2.29
C LEU A 97 -15.47 -0.38 -2.19
N CYS A 98 -15.49 0.96 -2.33
CA CYS A 98 -16.73 1.69 -2.61
C CYS A 98 -17.27 1.27 -3.98
N ILE A 99 -18.59 1.20 -4.14
CA ILE A 99 -19.19 0.84 -5.44
C ILE A 99 -18.76 1.83 -6.53
N VAL A 100 -18.93 3.13 -6.27
CA VAL A 100 -18.53 4.20 -7.19
C VAL A 100 -17.70 5.23 -6.42
N PRO A 101 -16.63 5.80 -7.01
CA PRO A 101 -15.98 5.40 -8.26
C PRO A 101 -14.92 4.29 -8.07
N CYS A 102 -14.67 3.89 -6.82
CA CYS A 102 -13.49 3.10 -6.47
C CYS A 102 -13.46 1.69 -7.09
N PHE A 103 -14.63 1.04 -7.26
CA PHE A 103 -14.69 -0.30 -7.84
C PHE A 103 -14.19 -0.31 -9.28
N GLU A 104 -14.61 0.67 -10.07
CA GLU A 104 -14.17 0.80 -11.46
C GLU A 104 -12.68 1.10 -11.52
N LEU A 105 -12.23 2.15 -10.84
CA LEU A 105 -10.81 2.56 -10.83
C LEU A 105 -9.88 1.42 -10.43
N TYR A 106 -10.25 0.64 -9.41
CA TYR A 106 -9.45 -0.49 -8.95
C TYR A 106 -9.38 -1.64 -9.96
N HIS A 107 -10.32 -1.76 -10.89
CA HIS A 107 -10.31 -2.83 -11.89
C HIS A 107 -9.99 -2.36 -13.31
N THR A 108 -9.77 -1.06 -13.53
CA THR A 108 -9.45 -0.53 -14.87
C THR A 108 -8.14 0.27 -14.90
N MET A 109 -7.73 0.87 -13.79
CA MET A 109 -6.56 1.74 -13.73
C MET A 109 -5.36 1.04 -13.09
N GLN A 110 -4.18 1.20 -13.70
CA GLN A 110 -2.91 0.79 -13.10
C GLN A 110 -2.69 1.55 -11.79
N ASP A 111 -2.73 2.88 -11.85
CA ASP A 111 -2.52 3.77 -10.70
C ASP A 111 -3.85 4.29 -10.14
N TYR A 112 -4.68 3.38 -9.62
CA TYR A 112 -6.03 3.67 -9.15
C TYR A 112 -6.10 4.74 -8.03
N ILE A 113 -5.07 4.87 -7.18
CA ILE A 113 -5.00 5.92 -6.16
C ILE A 113 -4.82 7.30 -6.81
N LEU A 114 -3.92 7.39 -7.78
CA LEU A 114 -3.67 8.65 -8.49
C LEU A 114 -4.90 9.05 -9.32
N ALA A 115 -5.54 8.09 -9.99
CA ALA A 115 -6.77 8.32 -10.72
C ALA A 115 -7.88 8.88 -9.81
N TYR A 116 -8.06 8.30 -8.61
CA TYR A 116 -9.04 8.82 -7.64
C TYR A 116 -8.73 10.27 -7.24
N LYS A 117 -7.45 10.60 -6.96
CA LYS A 117 -7.08 11.97 -6.59
C LYS A 117 -7.37 12.98 -7.69
N ARG A 118 -7.17 12.61 -8.96
CA ARG A 118 -7.46 13.47 -10.11
C ARG A 118 -8.96 13.76 -10.19
N LEU A 119 -9.81 12.74 -10.05
CA LEU A 119 -11.27 12.92 -10.02
C LEU A 119 -11.70 13.89 -8.91
N GLN A 120 -11.11 13.79 -7.72
CA GLN A 120 -11.45 14.68 -6.60
C GLN A 120 -10.90 16.12 -6.76
N ALA A 121 -9.98 16.36 -7.68
CA ALA A 121 -9.50 17.71 -7.97
C ALA A 121 -10.35 18.43 -9.03
N GLU A 122 -11.21 17.68 -9.73
CA GLU A 122 -12.10 18.18 -10.78
C GLU A 122 -13.54 18.46 -10.27
N GLU A 123 -13.86 17.98 -9.06
CA GLU A 123 -15.11 18.25 -8.32
C GLU A 123 -14.97 19.48 -7.40
#